data_AF-A0A2D9H3A2-F1
#
_entry.id   AF-A0A2D9H3A2-F1
#
_cell.length_a   1.000
_cell.length_b   1.000
_cell.length_c   1.000
_cell.angle_alpha   90.00
_cell.angle_beta   90.00
_cell.angle_gamma   90.00
#
_symmetry.space_group_name_H-M   'P 1'
#
loop_
_entity.id
_entity.type
_entity.pdbx_description
1 polymer ?
#
loop_
_entity_poly.entity_id
_entity_poly.type
_entity_poly.pdbx_seq_one_letter_code
_entity_poly.pdbx_strand_id
1 'polypeptide(L)'
;RLATLTGGPGALDDALTLLDVPEPVEVLGPVDVPDGAHEPGERQRVVVRVPRAHGSRLSASLGELQRLRSARKLDPVRIQVDPPTL
;
A
#
# COMPACT_ATOMS: atom_id res chain seq x y z
N ARG A 1 2.54 11.59 -7.25
CA ARG A 1 1.49 10.55 -7.34
C ARG A 1 1.42 9.88 -6.00
N LEU A 2 0.23 9.46 -5.56
CA LEU A 2 0.04 8.91 -4.23
C LEU A 2 -0.72 7.58 -4.33
N ALA A 3 -0.45 6.67 -3.41
CA ALA A 3 -1.21 5.44 -3.26
C ALA A 3 -1.44 5.14 -1.78
N THR A 4 -2.58 4.52 -1.47
CA THR A 4 -2.85 3.96 -0.15
C THR A 4 -2.78 2.44 -0.22
N LEU A 5 -2.15 1.85 0.79
CA LEU A 5 -2.13 0.42 1.03
C LEU A 5 -2.90 0.18 2.33
N THR A 6 -3.91 -0.68 2.32
CA THR A 6 -4.72 -0.99 3.50
C THR A 6 -4.84 -2.50 3.67
N GLY A 7 -4.38 -3.01 4.80
CA GLY A 7 -4.22 -4.43 5.10
C GLY A 7 -4.24 -4.68 6.60
N GLY A 8 -4.26 -5.96 7.01
CA GLY A 8 -3.86 -6.28 8.39
C GLY A 8 -2.39 -5.94 8.63
N PRO A 9 -1.95 -5.72 9.88
CA PRO A 9 -0.58 -5.25 10.19
C PRO A 9 0.52 -6.08 9.51
N GLY A 10 0.50 -7.41 9.69
CA GLY A 10 1.50 -8.29 9.06
C GLY A 10 1.44 -8.31 7.54
N ALA A 11 0.24 -8.29 6.96
CA ALA A 11 0.06 -8.23 5.52
C ALA A 11 0.60 -6.93 4.92
N LEU A 12 0.47 -5.82 5.65
CA LEU A 12 0.94 -4.50 5.26
C LEU A 12 2.46 -4.40 5.38
N ASP A 13 3.06 -4.92 6.46
CA ASP A 13 4.50 -4.99 6.64
C ASP A 13 5.17 -5.82 5.52
N ASP A 14 4.58 -6.98 5.19
CA ASP A 14 5.03 -7.79 4.06
C ASP A 14 4.92 -7.01 2.75
N ALA A 15 3.86 -6.23 2.56
CA ALA A 15 3.67 -5.45 1.35
C ALA A 15 4.73 -4.36 1.21
N LEU A 16 5.06 -3.67 2.29
CA LEU A 16 6.11 -2.64 2.30
C LEU A 16 7.50 -3.24 2.10
N THR A 17 7.77 -4.42 2.67
CA THR A 17 9.03 -5.15 2.49
C THR A 17 9.23 -5.58 1.04
N LEU A 18 8.16 -5.99 0.35
CA LEU A 18 8.21 -6.44 -1.03
C LEU A 18 8.12 -5.29 -2.05
N LEU A 19 7.71 -4.09 -1.64
CA LEU A 19 7.53 -2.97 -2.55
C LEU A 19 8.89 -2.40 -2.96
N ASP A 20 9.25 -2.54 -4.24
CA ASP A 20 10.37 -1.80 -4.82
C ASP A 20 9.96 -0.35 -5.04
N VAL A 21 10.33 0.53 -4.11
CA VAL A 21 9.86 1.91 -4.10
C VAL A 21 10.78 2.82 -4.93
N PRO A 22 10.27 3.55 -5.94
CA PRO A 22 11.09 4.47 -6.71
C PRO A 22 11.51 5.68 -5.87
N GLU A 23 12.81 5.90 -5.72
CA GLU A 23 13.31 7.12 -5.10
C GLU A 23 13.15 8.36 -6.02
N PRO A 24 12.82 9.54 -5.46
CA PRO A 24 12.51 9.78 -4.05
C PRO A 24 11.07 9.37 -3.71
N VAL A 25 10.90 8.76 -2.54
CA VAL A 25 9.60 8.34 -2.00
C VAL A 25 9.46 8.72 -0.54
N GLU A 26 8.24 9.08 -0.17
CA GLU A 26 7.84 9.33 1.20
C GLU A 26 6.72 8.34 1.55
N VAL A 27 6.89 7.66 2.69
CA VAL A 27 5.97 6.68 3.23
C VAL A 27 5.44 7.23 4.55
N LEU A 28 4.12 7.33 4.68
CA LEU A 28 3.43 7.88 5.86
C LEU A 28 2.53 6.80 6.48
N GLY A 29 2.52 6.73 7.81
CA GLY A 29 1.84 5.66 8.56
C GLY A 29 2.80 4.52 8.95
N PRO A 30 2.31 3.41 9.51
CA PRO A 30 0.92 2.94 9.50
C PRO A 30 0.00 3.68 10.49
N VAL A 31 -1.27 3.81 10.12
CA VAL A 31 -2.35 4.29 11.00
C VAL A 31 -3.49 3.29 11.01
N ASP A 32 -4.08 3.04 12.18
CA ASP A 32 -5.27 2.21 12.28
C ASP A 32 -6.44 2.87 11.54
N VAL A 33 -7.16 2.09 10.74
CA VAL A 33 -8.34 2.57 10.03
C VAL A 33 -9.57 1.77 10.45
N PRO A 34 -10.70 2.45 10.74
CA PRO A 34 -11.95 1.75 10.90
C PRO A 34 -12.37 1.20 9.54
N ASP A 35 -12.52 -0.12 9.46
CA ASP A 35 -13.16 -0.79 8.33
C ASP A 35 -14.48 -1.29 8.90
N GLY A 36 -15.64 -0.85 8.39
CA GLY A 36 -16.96 -0.97 9.04
C GLY A 36 -17.48 -2.40 9.33
N ALA A 37 -16.62 -3.42 9.15
CA ALA A 37 -16.83 -4.82 9.47
C ALA A 37 -15.76 -5.41 10.41
N HIS A 38 -14.73 -4.64 10.79
CA HIS A 38 -13.56 -5.09 11.54
C HIS A 38 -13.39 -4.25 12.81
N GLU A 39 -12.88 -4.86 13.88
CA GLU A 39 -12.57 -4.15 15.11
C GLU A 39 -11.43 -3.14 14.89
N PRO A 40 -11.36 -2.04 15.67
CA PRO A 40 -10.25 -1.10 15.60
C PRO A 40 -8.90 -1.81 15.78
N GLY A 41 -7.93 -1.52 14.90
CA GLY A 41 -6.58 -2.13 14.93
C GLY A 41 -6.42 -3.39 14.07
N GLU A 42 -7.49 -3.97 13.53
CA GLU A 42 -7.40 -5.10 12.60
C GLU A 42 -6.93 -4.68 11.20
N ARG A 43 -7.05 -3.40 10.87
CA ARG A 43 -6.72 -2.83 9.57
C ARG A 43 -5.90 -1.57 9.75
N GLN A 44 -4.80 -1.51 9.04
CA GLN A 44 -3.89 -0.37 9.00
C GLN A 44 -3.76 0.17 7.59
N ARG A 45 -3.50 1.47 7.49
CA ARG A 45 -3.25 2.16 6.23
C ARG A 45 -1.87 2.80 6.24
N VAL A 46 -1.17 2.62 5.13
CA VAL A 46 0.05 3.35 4.78
C VAL A 46 -0.19 4.12 3.50
N VAL A 47 0.40 5.31 3.43
CA VAL A 47 0.36 6.19 2.26
C VAL A 47 1.75 6.26 1.67
N VAL A 48 1.86 5.97 0.38
CA VAL A 48 3.12 6.10 -0.37
C VAL A 48 2.96 7.24 -1.37
N ARG A 49 3.84 8.24 -1.31
CA ARG A 49 3.85 9.38 -2.22
C ARG A 49 5.19 9.56 -2.91
N VAL A 50 5.14 9.88 -4.19
CA VAL A 50 6.31 10.17 -5.02
C VAL A 50 6.10 11.49 -5.78
N PRO A 51 7.15 12.20 -6.22
CA PRO A 51 6.98 13.32 -7.13
C PRO A 51 6.24 12.93 -8.40
N ARG A 52 5.61 13.89 -9.08
CA ARG A 52 4.78 13.63 -10.26
C ARG A 52 5.56 12.88 -11.36
N ALA A 53 6.83 13.18 -11.55
CA ALA A 53 7.71 12.53 -12.53
C ALA A 53 7.87 11.01 -12.31
N HIS A 54 7.74 10.52 -11.07
CA HIS A 54 7.93 9.11 -10.71
C HIS A 54 6.61 8.33 -10.65
N GLY A 55 5.48 8.96 -10.99
CA GLY A 55 4.15 8.37 -10.83
C GLY A 55 3.93 7.09 -11.64
N SER A 56 4.46 7.01 -12.86
CA SER A 56 4.38 5.79 -13.69
C SER A 56 5.19 4.65 -13.08
N ARG A 57 6.38 4.94 -12.55
CA ARG A 57 7.24 3.96 -11.88
C ARG A 57 6.59 3.43 -10.61
N LEU A 58 5.95 4.30 -9.81
CA LEU A 58 5.17 3.87 -8.64
C LEU A 58 4.05 2.91 -9.05
N SER A 59 3.27 3.24 -10.09
CA SER A 59 2.20 2.36 -10.57
C SER A 59 2.73 1.00 -11.06
N ALA A 60 3.89 0.98 -11.72
CA ALA A 60 4.54 -0.25 -12.16
C ALA A 60 4.97 -1.12 -10.96
N SER A 61 5.63 -0.52 -9.96
CA SER A 61 6.05 -1.20 -8.73
C SER A 61 4.86 -1.78 -7.96
N LEU A 62 3.77 -1.04 -7.83
CA LEU A 62 2.55 -1.52 -7.17
C LEU A 62 1.89 -2.68 -7.92
N GLY A 63 1.93 -2.65 -9.26
CA GLY A 63 1.45 -3.75 -10.09
C GLY A 63 2.29 -5.02 -9.92
N GLU A 64 3.62 -4.88 -9.85
CA GLU A 64 4.52 -6.01 -9.58
C GLU A 64 4.33 -6.58 -8.19
N LEU A 65 4.22 -5.72 -7.17
CA LEU A 65 3.89 -6.12 -5.81
C LEU A 65 2.61 -6.97 -5.78
N GLN A 66 1.54 -6.51 -6.43
CA GLN A 66 0.27 -7.24 -6.45
C GLN A 66 0.41 -8.60 -7.14
N ARG A 67 1.16 -8.70 -8.25
CA ARG A 67 1.45 -9.98 -8.91
C ARG A 67 2.18 -10.95 -8.00
N LEU A 68 3.24 -10.49 -7.35
CA LEU A 68 4.05 -11.31 -6.45
C LEU A 68 3.25 -11.83 -5.25
N ARG A 69 2.47 -10.95 -4.61
CA ARG A 69 1.61 -11.32 -3.47
C ARG A 69 0.53 -12.32 -3.88
N SER A 70 -0.08 -12.13 -5.04
CA SER A 70 -1.11 -13.03 -5.59
C SER A 70 -0.53 -14.41 -5.90
N ALA A 71 0.63 -14.46 -6.54
CA ALA A 71 1.33 -15.72 -6.85
C ALA A 71 1.69 -16.52 -5.58
N ARG A 72 2.04 -15.81 -4.50
CA ARG A 72 2.38 -16.38 -3.19
C ARG A 72 1.17 -16.64 -2.29
N LYS A 73 -0.05 -16.29 -2.72
CA LYS A 73 -1.29 -16.38 -1.93
C LYS A 73 -1.18 -15.75 -0.54
N LEU A 74 -0.51 -14.60 -0.46
CA LEU A 74 -0.37 -13.84 0.78
C LEU A 74 -1.69 -13.19 1.18
N ASP A 75 -1.77 -12.76 2.44
CA ASP A 75 -2.93 -12.07 2.99
C ASP A 75 -3.32 -10.83 2.17
N PRO A 76 -4.61 -10.50 2.08
CA PRO A 76 -5.09 -9.46 1.19
C PRO A 76 -4.65 -8.06 1.65
N VAL A 77 -4.16 -7.27 0.70
CA VAL A 77 -3.88 -5.83 0.87
C VAL A 77 -4.59 -5.06 -0.25
N ARG A 78 -5.41 -4.10 0.14
CA ARG A 78 -6.09 -3.19 -0.78
C ARG A 78 -5.14 -2.08 -1.18
N ILE A 79 -4.89 -1.93 -2.47
CA ILE A 79 -4.08 -0.85 -3.03
C ILE A 79 -4.99 0.09 -3.79
N GLN A 80 -4.95 1.39 -3.49
CA GLN A 80 -5.64 2.42 -4.26
C GLN A 80 -4.65 3.48 -4.72
N VAL A 81 -4.60 3.70 -6.03
CA VAL A 81 -3.77 4.75 -6.63
C VAL A 81 -4.62 6.01 -6.79
N ASP A 82 -4.07 7.15 -6.37
CA ASP A 82 -4.73 8.45 -6.35
C ASP A 82 -6.16 8.35 -5.74
N PRO A 83 -6.28 7.90 -4.48
CA PRO A 83 -7.57 7.65 -3.86
C PRO A 83 -8.38 8.96 -3.77
N PRO A 84 -9.72 8.87 -3.87
CA PRO A 84 -10.59 10.05 -3.82
C PRO A 84 -10.59 10.71 -2.43
N THR A 85 -10.20 9.96 -1.39
CA THR A 85 -10.10 10.40 0.00
C THR A 85 -8.92 9.72 0.68
N LEU A 86 -8.34 10.37 1.69
CA LEU A 86 -7.27 9.83 2.54
C LEU A 86 -7.83 9.36 3.88
#